data_AF-A0A534UG01-F1
#
_entry.id   AF-A0A534UG01-F1
#
_cell.length_a   1.000
_cell.length_b   1.000
_cell.length_c   1.000
_cell.angle_alpha   90.00
_cell.angle_beta   90.00
_cell.angle_gamma   90.00
#
_symmetry.space_group_name_H-M   'P 1'
#
loop_
_entity.id
_entity.type
_entity.pdbx_description
1 polymer ?
#
loop_
_entity_poly.entity_id
_entity_poly.type
_entity_poly.pdbx_seq_one_letter_code
_entity_poly.pdbx_strand_id
1 'polypeptide(L)'
;MTNGTVSSQAGGSSLTLQYKNGKSAASQTIAIPSDIPVVAVEPGQLADLQTGAYVFVVATRDAGRALTAALVLAGEDGLVSRI
;
A
#
# COMPACT_ATOMS: atom_id res chain seq x y z
N MET A 1 -9.81 13.39 5.02
CA MET A 1 -9.28 12.25 4.24
C MET A 1 -10.42 11.65 3.45
N THR A 2 -10.30 11.56 2.12
CA THR A 2 -11.27 10.86 1.27
C THR A 2 -10.68 9.51 0.91
N ASN A 3 -11.20 8.44 1.49
CA ASN A 3 -10.72 7.07 1.23
C ASN A 3 -11.68 6.39 0.24
N GLY A 4 -11.14 5.70 -0.76
CA GLY A 4 -11.90 4.96 -1.76
C GLY A 4 -11.24 3.62 -2.09
N THR A 5 -12.05 2.66 -2.54
CA THR A 5 -11.63 1.33 -2.96
C THR A 5 -11.49 1.32 -4.48
N VAL A 6 -10.34 0.88 -5.00
CA VAL A 6 -10.19 0.63 -6.45
C VAL A 6 -11.07 -0.57 -6.81
N SER A 7 -12.06 -0.36 -7.69
CA SER A 7 -12.97 -1.42 -8.15
C SER A 7 -12.56 -2.02 -9.49
N SER A 8 -11.80 -1.29 -10.30
CA SER A 8 -11.24 -1.80 -11.55
C SER A 8 -10.05 -0.98 -12.03
N GLN A 9 -9.20 -1.61 -12.83
CA GLN A 9 -8.10 -0.99 -13.55
C GLN A 9 -8.21 -1.36 -15.04
N ALA A 10 -8.03 -0.38 -15.93
CA ALA A 10 -8.07 -0.60 -17.36
C ALA A 10 -6.75 -0.16 -18.00
N GLY A 11 -6.09 -1.10 -18.69
CA GLY A 11 -4.92 -0.83 -19.52
C GLY A 11 -3.76 -0.13 -18.81
N GLY A 12 -3.60 -0.34 -17.50
CA GLY A 12 -2.54 0.28 -16.68
C GLY A 12 -2.63 1.81 -16.49
N SER A 13 -3.52 2.48 -17.23
CA SER A 13 -3.57 3.93 -17.39
C SER A 13 -4.84 4.57 -16.84
N SER A 14 -5.78 3.77 -16.32
CA SER A 14 -6.89 4.31 -15.54
C SER A 14 -7.33 3.39 -14.40
N LEU A 15 -7.81 4.01 -13.32
CA LEU A 15 -8.39 3.35 -12.15
C LEU A 15 -9.81 3.86 -11.94
N THR A 16 -10.74 2.97 -11.65
CA THR A 16 -12.07 3.34 -11.14
C THR A 16 -12.12 3.13 -9.64
N LEU A 17 -12.42 4.19 -8.89
CA LEU A 17 -12.53 4.18 -7.45
C LEU A 17 -13.99 4.30 -7.03
N GLN A 18 -14.38 3.49 -6.08
CA GLN A 18 -15.63 3.61 -5.33
C GLN A 18 -15.33 4.26 -3.98
N TYR A 19 -16.05 5.32 -3.63
CA TYR A 19 -15.86 6.02 -2.36
C TYR A 19 -17.19 6.48 -1.79
N LYS A 20 -17.21 6.83 -0.50
CA LYS A 20 -18.39 7.37 0.16
C LYS A 20 -18.39 8.89 0.04
N ASN A 21 -19.49 9.45 -0.46
CA ASN A 21 -19.77 10.87 -0.41
C ASN A 21 -20.99 11.09 0.50
N GLY A 22 -20.73 11.43 1.77
CA GLY A 22 -21.75 11.42 2.81
C GLY A 22 -22.28 10.01 3.08
N LYS A 23 -23.59 9.80 2.97
CA LYS A 23 -24.24 8.47 3.13
C LYS A 23 -24.31 7.67 1.83
N SER A 24 -23.92 8.26 0.69
CA SER A 24 -24.09 7.66 -0.63
C SER A 24 -22.77 7.12 -1.17
N ALA A 25 -22.86 6.03 -1.94
CA ALA A 25 -21.74 5.56 -2.75
C ALA A 25 -21.56 6.46 -3.97
N ALA A 26 -20.31 6.74 -4.34
CA ALA A 26 -19.92 7.46 -5.53
C ALA A 26 -18.78 6.69 -6.22
N SER A 27 -18.63 6.92 -7.53
CA SER A 27 -17.57 6.33 -8.34
C SER A 27 -16.88 7.40 -9.17
N GLN A 28 -15.56 7.29 -9.31
CA GLN A 28 -14.75 8.17 -10.15
C GLN A 28 -13.68 7.38 -10.87
N THR A 29 -13.53 7.64 -12.17
CA THR A 29 -12.39 7.16 -12.95
C THR A 29 -11.28 8.20 -12.93
N ILE A 30 -10.05 7.77 -12.68
CA ILE A 30 -8.85 8.58 -12.63
C ILE A 30 -7.89 8.07 -13.70
N ALA A 31 -7.37 8.98 -14.53
CA ALA A 31 -6.28 8.66 -15.45
C ALA A 31 -4.95 8.65 -14.70
N ILE A 32 -4.11 7.66 -14.99
CA ILE A 32 -2.74 7.56 -14.50
C ILE A 32 -1.82 8.05 -15.62
N PRO A 33 -1.16 9.20 -15.48
CA PRO A 33 -0.12 9.63 -16.40
C PRO A 33 1.03 8.62 -16.45
N SER A 34 1.68 8.47 -17.60
CA SER A 34 2.70 7.42 -17.82
C SER A 34 3.96 7.56 -16.98
N ASP A 35 4.22 8.75 -16.44
CA ASP A 35 5.36 9.09 -15.58
C ASP A 35 5.06 8.90 -14.09
N ILE A 36 3.84 8.51 -13.73
CA ILE A 36 3.45 8.27 -12.34
C ILE A 36 3.71 6.80 -11.97
N PRO A 37 4.58 6.53 -10.98
CA PRO A 37 4.79 5.17 -10.51
C PRO A 37 3.53 4.67 -9.77
N VAL A 38 3.08 3.48 -10.16
CA VAL A 38 2.06 2.73 -9.43
C VAL A 38 2.77 1.65 -8.62
N VAL A 39 2.65 1.73 -7.29
CA VAL A 39 3.25 0.75 -6.39
C VAL A 39 2.20 -0.22 -5.88
N ALA A 40 2.54 -1.50 -5.83
CA ALA A 40 1.72 -2.56 -5.29
C ALA A 40 2.51 -3.36 -4.25
N VAL A 41 1.82 -4.09 -3.39
CA VAL A 41 2.45 -5.07 -2.50
C VAL A 41 2.51 -6.41 -3.23
N GLU A 42 3.68 -7.01 -3.25
CA GLU A 42 3.91 -8.35 -3.78
C GLU A 42 4.55 -9.28 -2.73
N PRO A 43 4.54 -10.61 -2.95
CA PRO A 43 5.21 -11.54 -2.04
C PRO A 43 6.71 -11.27 -1.96
N GLY A 44 7.17 -10.82 -0.79
CA GLY A 44 8.59 -10.60 -0.52
C GLY A 44 9.32 -11.87 -0.08
N GLN A 45 10.64 -11.74 0.00
CA GLN A 45 11.58 -12.74 0.47
C GLN A 45 12.51 -12.15 1.53
N LEU A 46 13.14 -13.00 2.34
CA LEU A 46 14.05 -12.54 3.41
C LEU A 46 15.22 -11.71 2.88
N ALA A 47 15.64 -11.93 1.64
CA ALA A 47 16.71 -11.19 0.99
C ALA A 47 16.38 -9.70 0.75
N ASP A 48 15.11 -9.32 0.82
CA ASP A 48 14.67 -7.92 0.65
C ASP A 48 14.91 -7.08 1.92
N LEU A 49 15.14 -7.75 3.06
CA LEU A 49 15.46 -7.11 4.34
C LEU A 49 16.96 -6.85 4.46
N GLN A 50 17.41 -5.83 3.75
CA GLN A 50 18.81 -5.42 3.72
C GLN A 50 19.06 -4.22 4.64
N THR A 51 20.32 -4.01 5.04
CA THR A 51 20.70 -2.80 5.77
C THR A 51 20.35 -1.56 4.95
N GLY A 52 19.58 -0.64 5.54
CA GLY A 52 19.14 0.60 4.88
C GLY A 52 17.74 0.51 4.24
N ALA A 53 17.13 -0.68 4.17
CA ALA A 53 15.75 -0.81 3.72
C ALA A 53 14.79 -0.11 4.68
N TYR A 54 13.85 0.68 4.13
CA TYR A 54 12.74 1.20 4.91
C TYR A 54 11.67 0.12 5.05
N VAL A 55 11.17 -0.08 6.27
CA VAL A 55 10.17 -1.10 6.56
C VAL A 55 8.97 -0.54 7.29
N PHE A 56 7.80 -1.08 6.97
CA PHE A 56 6.60 -0.96 7.80
C PHE A 56 6.32 -2.31 8.46
N VAL A 57 6.19 -2.32 9.78
CA VAL A 57 6.05 -3.56 10.56
C VAL A 57 4.72 -3.56 11.31
N VAL A 58 3.90 -4.57 11.06
CA VAL A 58 2.76 -4.90 11.91
C VAL A 58 3.26 -5.92 12.93
N ALA A 59 3.39 -5.48 14.18
CA ALA A 59 3.86 -6.32 15.28
C ALA A 59 2.81 -6.53 16.36
N THR A 60 2.80 -7.72 16.96
CA THR A 60 2.06 -8.00 18.19
C THR A 60 3.01 -7.91 19.38
N ARG A 61 2.52 -7.41 20.50
CA ARG A 61 3.28 -7.32 21.75
C ARG A 61 2.77 -8.37 22.74
N ASP A 62 3.68 -9.12 23.35
CA ASP A 62 3.33 -10.07 24.40
C ASP A 62 3.27 -9.42 25.80
N ALA A 63 2.87 -10.21 26.81
CA ALA A 63 2.82 -9.75 28.20
C ALA A 63 4.21 -9.39 28.78
N GLY A 64 5.27 -10.02 28.26
CA GLY A 64 6.66 -9.72 28.56
C GLY A 64 7.22 -8.50 27.83
N ARG A 65 6.37 -7.81 27.03
CA ARG A 65 6.69 -6.66 26.17
C ARG A 65 7.55 -6.97 24.95
N ALA A 66 7.85 -8.24 24.65
CA ALA A 66 8.50 -8.61 23.40
C ALA A 66 7.59 -8.34 22.20
N LEU A 67 8.18 -8.04 21.04
CA LEU A 67 7.47 -7.78 19.79
C LEU A 67 7.73 -8.93 18.81
N THR A 68 6.66 -9.48 18.26
CA THR A 68 6.72 -10.45 17.16
C THR A 68 6.14 -9.80 15.91
N ALA A 69 6.91 -9.76 14.83
CA ALA A 69 6.43 -9.24 13.55
C ALA A 69 5.47 -10.26 12.91
N ALA A 70 4.24 -9.83 12.62
CA ALA A 70 3.24 -10.62 11.90
C ALA A 70 3.30 -10.37 10.39
N LEU A 71 3.67 -9.14 10.00
CA LEU A 71 3.87 -8.72 8.62
C LEU A 71 4.98 -7.67 8.57
N VAL A 72 5.88 -7.81 7.60
CA VAL A 72 6.89 -6.81 7.26
C VAL A 72 6.69 -6.44 5.80
N LEU A 73 6.47 -5.15 5.55
CA LEU A 73 6.52 -4.59 4.20
C LEU A 73 7.88 -3.92 4.06
N ALA A 74 8.72 -4.43 3.16
CA ALA A 74 9.99 -3.83 2.81
C ALA A 74 9.82 -2.95 1.58
N GLY A 75 10.41 -1.76 1.60
CA GLY A 75 10.45 -0.89 0.42
C GLY A 75 11.50 -1.39 -0.56
N GLU A 76 11.07 -1.80 -1.74
CA GLU A 76 11.93 -2.10 -2.87
C GLU A 76 12.30 -0.80 -3.60
N ASP A 77 13.55 -0.67 -4.06
CA ASP A 77 14.04 0.48 -4.85
C ASP A 77 13.75 1.87 -4.24
N GLY A 78 13.66 1.95 -2.91
CA GLY A 78 13.34 3.20 -2.19
C GLY A 78 11.85 3.58 -2.21
N LEU A 79 10.99 2.72 -2.74
CA LEU A 79 9.53 2.85 -2.75
C LEU A 79 8.96 2.26 -1.46
N VAL A 80 8.92 3.08 -0.40
CA VAL A 80 8.05 2.82 0.75
C VAL A 80 7.30 4.09 1.11
N SER A 81 6.03 3.93 1.48
CA SER A 81 5.22 5.03 1.99
C SER A 81 5.88 5.62 3.24
N ARG A 82 6.45 6.84 3.11
CA ARG A 82 6.84 7.65 4.25
C ARG A 82 5.56 8.21 4.87
N ILE A 83 5.07 7.53 5.91
CA ILE A 83 3.96 8.00 6.75
C ILE A 83 4.43 9.06 7.75
#